data_AF-A0A509EKM0-F1
#
_entry.id   AF-A0A509EKM0-F1
#
_cell.length_a   1.000
_cell.length_b   1.000
_cell.length_c   1.000
_cell.angle_alpha   90.00
_cell.angle_beta   90.00
_cell.angle_gamma   90.00
#
_symmetry.space_group_name_H-M   'P 1'
#
loop_
_entity.id
_entity.type
_entity.pdbx_description
1 polymer ?
#
loop_
_entity_poly.entity_id
_entity_poly.type
_entity_poly.pdbx_seq_one_letter_code
_entity_poly.pdbx_strand_id
1 'polypeptide(L)'
;MSGATMFQPFLSLPFGGAFGAPGMGAQALPDLGLKSLGAASRTAWSIGIEWYDYAKQAQDIAVAAAERLAGARSAGGILAVQMSYLREAGELNAARMPIFYDLSLALLNDLARIPAARGR
;
A
#
# COMPACT_ATOMS: atom_id res chain seq x y z
N MET A 1 -9.99 -23.23 8.20
CA MET A 1 -8.71 -23.19 8.94
C MET A 1 -7.72 -22.45 8.08
N SER A 2 -7.15 -21.38 8.63
CA SER A 2 -6.39 -20.33 7.93
C SER A 2 -5.04 -20.82 7.44
N GLY A 3 -4.74 -20.62 6.15
CA GLY A 3 -3.41 -20.79 5.56
C GLY A 3 -2.71 -19.44 5.51
N ALA A 4 -2.05 -19.05 6.60
CA ALA A 4 -1.18 -17.88 6.62
C ALA A 4 0.22 -18.31 6.18
N THR A 5 0.58 -17.95 4.95
CA THR A 5 1.97 -18.01 4.47
C THR A 5 2.79 -17.02 5.29
N MET A 6 3.52 -17.55 6.26
CA MET A 6 4.37 -16.82 7.19
C MET A 6 5.61 -16.33 6.43
N PHE A 7 5.66 -15.04 6.11
CA PHE A 7 6.85 -14.39 5.58
C PHE A 7 7.91 -14.39 6.69
N GLN A 8 8.94 -15.23 6.54
CA GLN A 8 10.07 -15.35 7.46
C GLN A 8 11.04 -14.17 7.24
N PRO A 9 11.28 -13.29 8.24
CA PRO A 9 12.42 -12.40 8.18
C PRO A 9 13.68 -13.21 8.52
N PHE A 10 14.56 -13.38 7.54
CA PHE A 10 15.91 -13.90 7.76
C PHE A 10 16.62 -13.09 8.84
N LEU A 11 16.81 -13.71 10.01
CA LEU A 11 17.77 -13.29 11.00
C LEU A 11 18.93 -14.29 11.02
N SER A 12 20.11 -13.73 11.27
CA SER A 12 21.43 -14.33 11.57
C SER A 12 22.30 -14.76 10.39
N LEU A 13 23.39 -14.00 10.17
CA LEU A 13 24.72 -14.39 10.66
C LEU A 13 25.61 -13.15 10.94
N PRO A 14 26.45 -13.18 11.99
CA PRO A 14 27.39 -12.12 12.32
C PRO A 14 28.73 -12.38 11.64
N PHE A 15 29.17 -11.46 10.77
CA PHE A 15 30.60 -11.41 10.42
C PHE A 15 31.27 -10.38 11.31
N GLY A 16 32.01 -10.92 12.29
CA GLY A 16 32.95 -10.16 13.10
C GLY A 16 34.07 -9.58 12.25
N GLY A 17 34.57 -8.44 12.71
CA GLY A 17 35.70 -7.73 12.11
C GLY A 17 35.94 -6.43 12.87
N ALA A 18 36.50 -6.54 14.07
CA ALA A 18 37.05 -5.40 14.79
C ALA A 18 38.29 -4.90 14.03
N PHE A 19 38.17 -3.79 13.29
CA PHE A 19 39.31 -2.92 12.94
C PHE A 19 38.76 -1.50 12.73
N GLY A 20 39.39 -0.54 13.40
CA GLY A 20 38.81 0.76 13.73
C GLY A 20 38.63 1.75 12.59
N ALA A 21 37.85 2.80 12.88
CA ALA A 21 38.02 4.12 12.30
C ALA A 21 37.36 5.18 13.20
N PRO A 22 38.11 6.13 13.77
CA PRO A 22 37.55 7.37 14.32
C PRO A 22 37.26 8.30 13.13
N GLY A 23 35.99 8.35 12.71
CA GLY A 23 35.63 9.09 11.50
C GLY A 23 34.16 9.03 11.14
N MET A 24 33.25 9.18 12.09
CA MET A 24 31.83 9.45 11.79
C MET A 24 31.65 10.94 11.47
N GLY A 25 32.35 11.44 10.46
CA GLY A 25 32.26 12.82 10.01
C GLY A 25 31.40 12.92 8.77
N ALA A 26 30.36 13.75 8.81
CA ALA A 26 29.62 14.38 7.70
C ALA A 26 29.06 13.54 6.51
N GLN A 27 29.71 12.47 6.03
CA GLN A 27 29.26 11.65 4.90
C GLN A 27 28.16 10.63 5.23
N ALA A 28 28.08 10.14 6.48
CA ALA A 28 27.04 9.18 6.87
C ALA A 28 25.61 9.78 6.90
N LEU A 29 25.49 11.09 7.12
CA LEU A 29 24.23 11.84 7.14
C LEU A 29 23.55 11.95 5.74
N PRO A 30 24.26 12.34 4.66
CA PRO A 30 23.71 12.33 3.31
C PRO A 30 23.28 10.93 2.85
N ASP A 31 24.04 9.89 3.19
CA ASP A 31 23.69 8.51 2.83
C ASP A 31 22.41 8.02 3.52
N LEU A 32 22.20 8.38 4.79
CA LEU A 32 20.97 8.08 5.52
C LEU A 32 19.77 8.85 4.93
N GLY A 33 19.98 10.12 4.56
CA GLY A 33 18.97 10.95 3.88
C GLY A 33 18.53 10.37 2.55
N LEU A 34 19.48 10.02 1.68
CA LEU A 34 19.19 9.42 0.37
C LEU A 34 18.49 8.06 0.47
N LYS A 35 18.89 7.22 1.44
CA LYS A 35 18.22 5.93 1.70
C LYS A 35 16.77 6.12 2.17
N SER A 36 16.53 7.05 3.09
CA SER A 36 15.17 7.34 3.60
C SER A 36 14.27 7.94 2.52
N LEU A 37 14.80 8.84 1.69
CA LEU A 37 14.08 9.39 0.53
C LEU A 37 13.74 8.28 -0.48
N GLY A 38 14.69 7.39 -0.79
CA GLY A 38 14.45 6.25 -1.67
C GLY A 38 13.39 5.27 -1.13
N ALA A 39 13.34 5.07 0.19
CA ALA A 39 12.26 4.29 0.83
C ALA A 39 10.90 4.98 0.65
N ALA A 40 10.80 6.28 0.99
CA ALA A 40 9.57 7.06 0.84
C ALA A 40 9.07 7.08 -0.62
N SER A 41 9.97 7.23 -1.60
CA SER A 41 9.60 7.18 -3.02
C SER A 41 9.04 5.82 -3.43
N ARG A 42 9.64 4.71 -2.97
CA ARG A 42 9.10 3.36 -3.25
C ARG A 42 7.72 3.18 -2.62
N THR A 43 7.54 3.62 -1.38
CA THR A 43 6.24 3.54 -0.70
C THR A 43 5.17 4.38 -1.42
N ALA A 44 5.52 5.58 -1.90
CA ALA A 44 4.63 6.39 -2.73
C ALA A 44 4.26 5.70 -4.05
N TRP A 45 5.20 5.02 -4.71
CA TRP A 45 4.91 4.21 -5.89
C TRP A 45 3.98 3.03 -5.59
N SER A 46 4.17 2.34 -4.47
CA SER A 46 3.27 1.27 -4.03
C SER A 46 1.85 1.78 -3.79
N ILE A 47 1.68 2.97 -3.19
CA ILE A 47 0.37 3.63 -3.05
C ILE A 47 -0.25 3.88 -4.42
N GLY A 48 0.52 4.40 -5.38
CA GLY A 48 0.02 4.67 -6.73
C GLY A 48 -0.44 3.41 -7.46
N ILE A 49 0.31 2.32 -7.37
CA ILE A 49 -0.05 1.02 -7.96
C ILE A 49 -1.34 0.50 -7.32
N GLU A 50 -1.43 0.53 -5.99
CA GLU A 50 -2.60 0.06 -5.27
C GLU A 50 -3.86 0.87 -5.63
N TRP A 51 -3.73 2.19 -5.78
CA TRP A 51 -4.83 3.04 -6.27
C TRP A 51 -5.25 2.71 -7.70
N TYR A 52 -4.29 2.47 -8.59
CA TYR A 52 -4.59 2.08 -9.95
C TYR A 52 -5.33 0.74 -10.01
N ASP A 53 -4.86 -0.26 -9.26
CA ASP A 53 -5.51 -1.57 -9.18
C ASP A 53 -6.90 -1.49 -8.57
N TYR A 54 -7.09 -0.69 -7.52
CA TYR A 54 -8.40 -0.40 -6.95
C TYR A 54 -9.34 0.22 -8.00
N ALA A 55 -8.89 1.26 -8.70
CA ALA A 55 -9.69 1.96 -9.70
C ALA A 55 -10.11 1.02 -10.84
N LYS A 56 -9.21 0.16 -11.28
CA LYS A 56 -9.51 -0.86 -12.30
C LYS A 56 -10.60 -1.82 -11.83
N GLN A 57 -10.47 -2.37 -10.62
CA GLN A 57 -11.47 -3.29 -10.08
C GLN A 57 -12.83 -2.60 -9.85
N ALA A 58 -12.82 -1.35 -9.38
CA ALA A 58 -14.04 -0.56 -9.24
C ALA A 58 -14.74 -0.31 -10.58
N GLN A 59 -13.95 -0.06 -11.65
CA GLN A 59 -14.47 0.07 -13.00
C GLN A 59 -15.08 -1.26 -13.50
N ASP A 60 -14.41 -2.39 -13.28
CA ASP A 60 -14.94 -3.71 -13.67
C ASP A 60 -16.28 -4.01 -13.00
N ILE A 61 -16.42 -3.68 -11.71
CA ILE A 61 -17.69 -3.79 -10.96
C ILE A 61 -18.78 -2.89 -11.58
N ALA A 62 -18.43 -1.64 -11.91
CA ALA A 62 -19.38 -0.70 -12.49
C ALA A 62 -19.86 -1.13 -13.89
N VAL A 63 -18.94 -1.63 -14.73
CA VAL A 63 -19.27 -2.16 -16.07
C VAL A 63 -20.17 -3.38 -15.93
N ALA A 64 -19.84 -4.34 -15.06
CA ALA A 64 -20.68 -5.51 -14.83
C ALA A 64 -22.08 -5.13 -14.32
N ALA A 65 -22.18 -4.14 -13.43
CA ALA A 65 -23.47 -3.62 -12.98
C ALA A 65 -24.27 -2.98 -14.12
N ALA A 66 -23.63 -2.19 -14.99
CA ALA A 66 -24.27 -1.58 -16.15
C ALA A 66 -24.81 -2.63 -17.13
N GLU A 67 -24.04 -3.70 -17.40
CA GLU A 67 -24.48 -4.82 -18.24
C GLU A 67 -25.71 -5.52 -17.65
N ARG A 68 -25.69 -5.83 -16.34
CA ARG A 68 -26.83 -6.43 -15.64
C ARG A 68 -28.05 -5.51 -15.66
N LEU A 69 -27.84 -4.20 -15.50
CA LEU A 69 -28.91 -3.21 -15.52
C LEU A 69 -29.56 -3.11 -16.91
N ALA A 70 -28.78 -3.14 -17.98
CA ALA A 70 -29.28 -3.15 -19.36
C ALA A 70 -30.16 -4.38 -19.64
N GLY A 71 -29.87 -5.51 -18.98
CA GLY A 71 -30.68 -6.72 -19.04
C GLY A 71 -31.93 -6.73 -18.14
N ALA A 72 -32.05 -5.80 -17.19
CA ALA A 72 -33.15 -5.79 -16.22
C ALA A 72 -34.49 -5.40 -16.88
N ARG A 73 -35.53 -6.21 -16.65
CA ARG A 73 -36.88 -6.02 -17.23
C ARG A 73 -37.94 -5.60 -16.21
N SER A 74 -37.56 -5.40 -14.96
CA SER A 74 -38.48 -5.06 -13.87
C SER A 74 -37.83 -4.19 -12.81
N ALA A 75 -38.65 -3.45 -12.05
CA ALA A 75 -38.17 -2.65 -10.93
C ALA A 75 -37.45 -3.49 -9.86
N GLY A 76 -37.94 -4.70 -9.59
CA GLY A 76 -37.27 -5.64 -8.67
C GLY A 76 -35.90 -6.07 -9.19
N GLY A 77 -35.76 -6.32 -10.50
CA GLY A 77 -34.47 -6.63 -11.12
C GLY A 77 -33.49 -5.45 -11.05
N ILE A 78 -33.96 -4.22 -11.28
CA ILE A 78 -33.14 -3.01 -11.14
C ILE A 78 -32.63 -2.87 -9.70
N LEU A 79 -33.49 -3.04 -8.69
CA LEU A 79 -33.09 -2.98 -7.28
C LEU A 79 -32.08 -4.07 -6.92
N ALA A 80 -32.25 -5.28 -7.44
CA ALA A 80 -31.29 -6.37 -7.22
C ALA A 80 -29.89 -6.03 -7.76
N VAL A 81 -29.81 -5.42 -8.95
CA VAL A 81 -28.54 -4.97 -9.55
C VAL A 81 -27.90 -3.84 -8.74
N GLN A 82 -28.68 -2.87 -8.26
CA GLN A 82 -28.17 -1.80 -7.42
C GLN A 82 -27.61 -2.33 -6.09
N MET A 83 -28.33 -3.26 -5.46
CA MET A 83 -27.88 -3.89 -4.22
C MET A 83 -26.61 -4.74 -4.42
N SER A 84 -26.51 -5.47 -5.54
CA SER A 84 -25.30 -6.24 -5.83
C SER A 84 -24.11 -5.32 -6.09
N TYR A 85 -24.30 -4.22 -6.84
CA TYR A 85 -23.26 -3.21 -7.06
C TYR A 85 -22.75 -2.63 -5.74
N LEU A 86 -23.67 -2.19 -4.86
CA LEU A 86 -23.29 -1.63 -3.55
C LEU A 86 -22.54 -2.66 -2.70
N ARG A 87 -22.96 -3.92 -2.72
CA ARG A 87 -22.28 -5.00 -2.01
C ARG A 87 -20.87 -5.22 -2.54
N GLU A 88 -20.72 -5.43 -3.84
CA GLU A 88 -19.43 -5.71 -4.50
C GLU A 88 -18.45 -4.53 -4.31
N ALA A 89 -18.91 -3.29 -4.50
CA ALA A 89 -18.10 -2.10 -4.26
C ALA A 89 -17.72 -1.95 -2.77
N GLY A 90 -18.65 -2.26 -1.87
CA GLY A 90 -18.40 -2.25 -0.42
C GLY A 90 -17.37 -3.30 0.00
N GLU A 91 -17.46 -4.52 -0.54
CA GLU A 91 -16.50 -5.61 -0.32
C GLU A 91 -15.10 -5.24 -0.83
N LEU A 92 -15.00 -4.66 -2.03
CA LEU A 92 -13.73 -4.16 -2.57
C LEU A 92 -13.11 -3.09 -1.67
N ASN A 93 -13.90 -2.09 -1.28
CA ASN A 93 -13.42 -1.02 -0.41
C ASN A 93 -12.98 -1.54 0.96
N ALA A 94 -13.76 -2.45 1.57
CA ALA A 94 -13.42 -3.06 2.84
C ALA A 94 -12.13 -3.89 2.76
N ALA A 95 -11.90 -4.60 1.65
CA ALA A 95 -10.67 -5.36 1.43
C ALA A 95 -9.42 -4.47 1.26
N ARG A 96 -9.58 -3.28 0.67
CA ARG A 96 -8.47 -2.39 0.28
C ARG A 96 -8.14 -1.33 1.34
N MET A 97 -9.10 -0.97 2.19
CA MET A 97 -8.92 0.04 3.24
C MET A 97 -7.71 -0.22 4.16
N PRO A 98 -7.49 -1.45 4.68
CA PRO A 98 -6.33 -1.71 5.53
C PRO A 98 -5.00 -1.52 4.80
N ILE A 99 -4.95 -1.88 3.51
CA ILE A 99 -3.74 -1.75 2.68
C ILE A 99 -3.38 -0.27 2.51
N PHE A 100 -4.35 0.59 2.17
CA PHE A 100 -4.12 2.03 2.06
C PHE A 100 -3.72 2.68 3.38
N TYR A 101 -4.31 2.22 4.49
CA TYR A 101 -3.93 2.67 5.83
C TYR A 101 -2.46 2.33 6.13
N ASP A 102 -2.07 1.07 5.93
CA ASP A 102 -0.72 0.58 6.19
C ASP A 102 0.32 1.28 5.30
N LEU A 103 0.01 1.47 4.01
CA LEU A 103 0.89 2.20 3.09
C LEU A 103 1.03 3.67 3.47
N SER A 104 -0.05 4.31 3.95
CA SER A 104 0.00 5.70 4.42
C SER A 104 0.86 5.84 5.68
N LEU A 105 0.74 4.90 6.63
CA LEU A 105 1.61 4.87 7.82
C LEU A 105 3.07 4.59 7.45
N ALA A 106 3.32 3.66 6.51
CA ALA A 106 4.65 3.37 6.02
C ALA A 106 5.29 4.62 5.39
N LEU A 107 4.53 5.36 4.57
CA LEU A 107 5.01 6.59 3.95
C LEU A 107 5.35 7.65 5.00
N LEU A 108 4.47 7.86 5.99
CA LEU A 108 4.72 8.79 7.09
C LEU A 108 5.99 8.43 7.86
N ASN A 109 6.18 7.14 8.15
CA ASN A 109 7.37 6.63 8.83
C ASN A 109 8.65 6.81 8.01
N ASP A 110 8.60 6.58 6.69
CA ASP A 110 9.73 6.78 5.80
C ASP A 110 10.10 8.27 5.69
N LEU A 111 9.12 9.16 5.61
CA LEU A 111 9.33 10.60 5.59
C LEU A 111 9.91 11.13 6.91
N ALA A 112 9.48 10.62 8.07
CA ALA A 112 10.00 11.01 9.38
C ALA A 112 11.47 10.60 9.62
N ARG A 113 12.02 9.74 8.75
CA ARG A 113 13.43 9.32 8.76
C ARG A 113 14.33 10.23 7.93
N ILE A 114 13.77 11.13 7.12
CA ILE A 114 14.53 12.11 6.35
C ILE A 114 15.11 13.16 7.31
N PRO A 115 16.45 13.33 7.40
CA PRO A 115 17.09 14.24 8.35
C PRO A 115 16.60 15.69 8.26
N ALA A 116 16.25 16.17 7.06
CA ALA A 116 15.69 17.51 6.85
C ALA A 116 14.28 17.71 7.44
N ALA A 117 13.50 16.63 7.63
CA ALA A 117 12.18 16.68 8.25
C ALA A 117 12.24 16.78 9.79
N ARG A 118 13.42 16.56 10.39
CA ARG A 118 13.65 16.52 11.84
C ARG A 118 14.23 17.82 12.40
N GLY A 119 14.30 18.89 11.59
CA GLY A 119 14.84 20.19 11.96
C GLY A 119 13.85 21.12 12.67
N ARG A 120 13.56 20.84 13.94
CA ARG A 120 13.39 21.79 15.06
C ARG A 120 13.70 21.06 16.37
#